data_AF-W4L4L7-F1
#
_entry.id   AF-W4L4L7-F1
#
_cell.length_a   1.000
_cell.length_b   1.000
_cell.length_c   1.000
_cell.angle_alpha   90.00
_cell.angle_beta   90.00
_cell.angle_gamma   90.00
#
_symmetry.space_group_name_H-M   'P 1'
#
loop_
_entity.id
_entity.type
_entity.pdbx_description
1 polymer ?
#
loop_
_entity_poly.entity_id
_entity_poly.type
_entity_poly.pdbx_seq_one_letter_code
_entity_poly.pdbx_strand_id
1 'polypeptide(L)' 'MAEGMAEGRWVLQWAHQHGYSVEWIAEEIGYSHRVLAMALNRNRITPNMAEALYRRFGIRVRPTTFPCDYDDHEWDDC' A
#
# COMPACT_ATOMS: atom_id res chain seq x y z
N MET A 1 -7.64 -18.41 -17.13
CA MET A 1 -6.88 -18.23 -15.87
C MET A 1 -6.60 -16.75 -15.79
N ALA A 2 -7.30 -16.01 -14.91
CA ALA A 2 -7.05 -14.58 -14.79
C ALA A 2 -5.64 -14.42 -14.24
N GLU A 3 -4.70 -14.00 -15.09
CA GLU A 3 -3.38 -13.54 -14.68
C GLU A 3 -3.61 -12.52 -13.56
N GLY A 4 -3.25 -12.92 -12.33
CA GLY A 4 -3.62 -12.20 -11.12
C GLY A 4 -3.16 -10.76 -11.23
N MET A 5 -4.11 -9.82 -11.32
CA MET A 5 -3.79 -8.40 -11.35
C MET A 5 -2.94 -8.09 -10.12
N ALA A 6 -1.75 -7.52 -10.33
CA ALA A 6 -0.89 -7.08 -9.24
C ALA A 6 -1.71 -6.24 -8.25
N GLU A 7 -1.67 -6.59 -6.97
CA GLU A 7 -2.41 -5.93 -5.88
C GLU A 7 -2.22 -4.41 -5.93
N GLY A 8 -1.01 -3.97 -6.25
CA GLY A 8 -0.70 -2.54 -6.40
C GLY A 8 -1.45 -1.86 -7.54
N ARG A 9 -1.64 -2.54 -8.68
CA ARG A 9 -2.45 -2.02 -9.80
C ARG A 9 -3.93 -2.01 -9.47
N TRP A 10 -4.40 -2.97 -8.69
CA TRP A 10 -5.79 -3.00 -8.25
C TRP A 10 -6.12 -1.79 -7.36
N VAL A 11 -5.23 -1.43 -6.41
CA VAL A 11 -5.39 -0.22 -5.59
C VAL A 11 -5.38 1.05 -6.43
N LEU A 12 -4.49 1.15 -7.42
CA LEU A 12 -4.46 2.30 -8.34
C LEU A 12 -5.75 2.41 -9.16
N GLN A 13 -6.29 1.28 -9.62
CA GLN A 13 -7.55 1.24 -10.35
C GLN A 13 -8.73 1.63 -9.45
N TRP A 14 -8.77 1.11 -8.22
CA TRP A 14 -9.76 1.49 -7.21
C TRP A 14 -9.71 3.00 -6.93
N ALA A 15 -8.51 3.56 -6.74
CA ALA A 15 -8.31 4.98 -6.51
C ALA A 15 -8.89 5.80 -7.68
N HIS A 16 -8.58 5.40 -8.91
CA HIS A 16 -9.10 6.06 -10.11
C HIS A 16 -10.64 5.95 -10.24
N GLN A 17 -11.24 4.81 -9.89
CA GLN A 17 -12.70 4.64 -9.93
C GLN A 17 -13.44 5.54 -8.93
N HIS A 18 -12.83 5.78 -7.77
CA HIS A 18 -13.38 6.64 -6.73
C HIS A 18 -12.97 8.12 -6.86
N GLY A 19 -12.11 8.46 -7.83
CA GLY A 19 -11.60 9.82 -8.03
C GLY A 19 -10.58 10.27 -6.97
N TYR A 20 -9.94 9.32 -6.28
CA TYR A 20 -8.91 9.61 -5.29
C TYR A 20 -7.53 9.64 -5.92
N SER A 21 -6.74 10.65 -5.55
CA SER A 21 -5.33 10.73 -5.89
C SER A 21 -4.51 9.80 -4.98
N VAL A 22 -3.46 9.19 -5.54
CA VAL A 22 -2.53 8.36 -4.75
C VAL A 22 -1.87 9.16 -3.63
N GLU A 23 -1.63 10.45 -3.84
CA GLU A 23 -1.15 11.39 -2.82
C GLU A 23 -2.10 11.46 -1.62
N TRP A 24 -3.38 11.74 -1.87
CA TRP A 24 -4.40 11.81 -0.82
C TRP A 24 -4.54 10.48 -0.07
N ILE A 25 -4.51 9.35 -0.79
CA ILE A 25 -4.53 8.02 -0.16
C ILE A 25 -3.32 7.87 0.76
N ALA A 26 -2.12 8.24 0.28
CA ALA A 26 -0.89 8.12 1.05
C ALA A 26 -0.94 8.96 2.33
N GLU A 27 -1.42 10.21 2.26
CA GLU A 27 -1.61 11.08 3.43
C GLU A 27 -2.55 10.46 4.45
N GLU A 28 -3.67 9.88 4.00
CA GLU A 28 -4.68 9.25 4.85
C GLU A 28 -4.19 7.97 5.55
N ILE A 29 -3.20 7.28 4.99
CA ILE A 29 -2.55 6.10 5.61
C ILE A 29 -1.19 6.41 6.25
N GLY A 30 -0.76 7.67 6.27
CA GLY A 30 0.48 8.11 6.90
C GLY A 30 1.76 7.79 6.12
N TYR A 31 1.67 7.61 4.79
CA TYR A 31 2.82 7.37 3.92
C TYR A 31 3.07 8.57 3.00
N SER A 32 4.30 8.76 2.54
CA SER A 32 4.57 9.73 1.48
C SER A 32 4.03 9.23 0.14
N HIS A 33 3.48 10.14 -0.67
CA HIS A 33 3.03 9.86 -2.04
C HIS A 33 4.06 9.03 -2.84
N ARG A 34 5.34 9.42 -2.83
CA ARG A 34 6.41 8.71 -3.55
C ARG A 34 6.57 7.25 -3.10
N VAL A 35 6.48 6.99 -1.80
CA VAL A 35 6.62 5.65 -1.22
C VAL A 35 5.44 4.79 -1.63
N LEU A 36 4.21 5.28 -1.46
CA LEU A 36 3.02 4.54 -1.84
C LEU A 36 2.96 4.29 -3.36
N ALA A 37 3.20 5.31 -4.18
CA ALA A 37 3.20 5.17 -5.63
C ALA A 37 4.23 4.14 -6.11
N MET A 38 5.44 4.13 -5.51
CA MET A 38 6.46 3.15 -5.86
C MET A 38 6.08 1.74 -5.41
N ALA A 39 5.54 1.60 -4.19
CA ALA A 39 5.03 0.33 -3.65
C ALA A 39 3.94 -0.25 -4.55
N LEU A 40 2.94 0.54 -4.92
CA LEU A 40 1.83 0.10 -5.79
C LEU A 40 2.32 -0.22 -7.21
N ASN A 41 3.18 0.60 -7.82
CA ASN A 41 3.69 0.35 -9.17
C ASN A 41 4.59 -0.89 -9.24
N ARG A 42 5.44 -1.11 -8.23
CA ARG A 42 6.34 -2.27 -8.16
C ARG A 42 5.70 -3.50 -7.54
N ASN A 43 4.43 -3.42 -7.17
CA ASN A 43 3.73 -4.46 -6.43
C ASN A 43 4.51 -4.90 -5.19
N ARG A 44 5.03 -3.93 -4.42
CA ARG A 44 5.78 -4.08 -3.17
C ARG A 44 4.95 -3.54 -2.00
N ILE A 45 3.85 -4.23 -1.71
CA ILE A 45 2.93 -3.85 -0.63
C ILE A 45 3.36 -4.55 0.64
N THR A 46 3.64 -3.77 1.66
CA THR A 46 4.01 -4.28 2.98
C THR A 46 2.78 -4.69 3.77
N PRO A 47 2.92 -5.55 4.80
CA PRO A 47 1.82 -5.89 5.69
C PRO A 47 1.21 -4.64 6.34
N ASN A 48 2.04 -3.68 6.74
CA ASN A 48 1.59 -2.43 7.36
C ASN A 48 0.80 -1.56 6.36
N MET A 49 1.24 -1.45 5.10
CA MET A 49 0.47 -0.75 4.06
C MET A 49 -0.86 -1.45 3.77
N ALA A 50 -0.84 -2.79 3.69
CA ALA A 50 -2.05 -3.57 3.48
C ALA A 50 -3.06 -3.39 4.61
N GLU A 51 -2.59 -3.41 5.86
CA GLU A 51 -3.43 -3.15 7.03
C GLU A 51 -3.96 -1.71 7.04
N ALA A 52 -3.12 -0.71 6.74
CA ALA A 52 -3.54 0.68 6.72
C ALA A 52 -4.61 0.95 5.64
N LEU A 53 -4.44 0.39 4.44
CA LEU A 53 -5.43 0.42 3.36
C LEU A 53 -6.74 -0.27 3.78
N TYR A 54 -6.67 -1.38 4.49
CA TYR A 54 -7.85 -2.07 5.01
C TYR A 54 -8.57 -1.27 6.08
N ARG A 55 -7.83 -0.70 7.05
CA ARG A 55 -8.42 0.07 8.16
C ARG A 55 -9.06 1.38 7.70
N ARG A 56 -8.42 2.10 6.77
CA ARG A 56 -8.90 3.41 6.33
C ARG A 56 -9.94 3.32 5.21
N PHE A 57 -9.77 2.39 4.27
CA PHE A 57 -10.57 2.32 3.05
C PHE A 57 -11.33 1.00 2.87
N GLY A 58 -11.16 0.00 3.76
CA GLY A 58 -11.74 -1.33 3.59
C GLY A 58 -11.12 -2.15 2.45
N ILE A 59 -9.97 -1.70 1.93
CA ILE A 59 -9.27 -2.30 0.79
C ILE A 59 -8.46 -3.49 1.27
N ARG A 60 -8.85 -4.70 0.85
CA ARG A 60 -8.13 -5.93 1.20
C ARG A 60 -7.13 -6.30 0.11
N VAL A 61 -5.88 -5.93 0.32
CA VAL A 61 -4.75 -6.36 -0.52
C VAL A 61 -3.90 -7.41 0.18
N ARG A 62 -3.29 -8.29 -0.61
CA ARG A 62 -2.28 -9.24 -0.13
C ARG A 62 -0.92 -8.53 -0.04
N PRO A 63 -0.25 -8.55 1.11
CA PRO A 63 1.13 -8.07 1.17
C PRO A 63 2.01 -8.95 0.28
N THR A 64 2.85 -8.31 -0.51
CA THR A 64 3.75 -8.95 -1.48
C THR A 64 5.21 -8.83 -1.06
N THR A 65 5.52 -7.92 -0.13
CA THR A 65 6.81 -7.86 0.56
C THR A 65 6.67 -8.42 1.96
N PHE A 66 7.58 -9.30 2.35
CA PHE A 66 7.67 -9.78 3.72
C PHE A 66 8.29 -8.69 4.61
N PRO A 67 7.90 -8.62 5.90
CA PRO A 67 8.40 -7.62 6.84
C PRO A 67 9.91 -7.73 7.13
N CYS A 68 10.59 -8.79 6.68
CA CYS A 68 12.04 -8.96 6.81
C CYS A 68 12.89 -8.02 5.93
N ASP A 69 12.28 -7.23 5.04
CA ASP A 69 12.98 -6.19 4.25
C ASP A 69 12.92 -4.81 4.96
N TYR A 70 12.29 -4.73 6.14
CA TYR A 70 12.19 -3.53 7.00
C TYR A 70 13.04 -3.71 8.26
N ASP A 71 14.36 -3.91 8.07
CA ASP A 71 15.34 -3.65 9.13
C ASP A 71 15.96 -2.27 8.84
N ASP A 72 15.19 -1.21 9.10
CA ASP A 72 15.72 0.14 9.33
C ASP A 72 14.63 0.98 10.02
N HIS A 73 14.98 1.50 11.19
CA HIS A 73 14.22 2.31 12.15
C HIS A 73 13.36 1.59 13.20
N GLU A 74 14.06 1.16 14.25
CA GLU A 74 13.88 1.64 15.64
C GLU A 74 12.48 2.14 16.00
N TRP A 75 11.71 1.24 16.62
CA TRP A 75 10.74 1.65 17.64
C TRP A 75 11.53 2.11 18.86
N ASP A 76 11.75 3.42 18.97
CA ASP A 76 12.13 4.05 20.24
C ASP A 76 10.87 4.05 21.13
N ASP A 77 10.64 2.95 21.85
CA ASP A 77 10.05 2.90 23.21
C ASP A 77 10.15 1.45 23.74
N CYS A 78 11.13 1.21 24.61
CA CYS A 78 11.29 0.00 25.43
C CYS A 78 10.92 0.33 26.88
#